data_AF-X1P302-F1
#
_entry.id   AF-X1P302-F1
#
_cell.length_a   1.000
_cell.length_b   1.000
_cell.length_c   1.000
_cell.angle_alpha   90.00
_cell.angle_beta   90.00
_cell.angle_gamma   90.00
#
_symmetry.space_group_name_H-M   'P 1'
#
loop_
_entity.id
_entity.type
_entity.pdbx_description
1 polymer ?
#
loop_
_entity_poly.entity_id
_entity_poly.type
_entity_poly.pdbx_seq_one_letter_code
_entity_poly.pdbx_strand_id
1 'polypeptide(L)'
;MANLIQFDAAVNFGNSGCPLLNSEGEVIGMVIARIEPNEGDGIYYAVSSNKLKRVTASLIAQGSFDYPWIGVGIANLTPQMVQTRALETTNGILVGEILAESPASAAGIEVDDIIMAFDG
;
A
#
# COMPACT_ATOMS: atom_id res chain seq x y z
N MET A 1 4.57 2.35 -4.47
CA MET A 1 3.18 2.18 -4.92
C MET A 1 2.78 0.72 -4.71
N ALA A 2 2.42 0.35 -3.48
CA ALA A 2 1.96 -1.01 -3.18
C ALA A 2 0.42 -1.06 -3.26
N ASN A 3 -0.13 -2.22 -3.62
CA ASN A 3 -1.57 -2.53 -3.66
C ASN A 3 -2.38 -1.75 -4.70
N LEU A 4 -1.89 -1.74 -5.95
CA LEU A 4 -2.62 -1.29 -7.13
C LEU A 4 -2.87 -2.47 -8.07
N ILE A 5 -3.93 -2.41 -8.85
CA ILE A 5 -4.15 -3.30 -9.99
C ILE A 5 -3.33 -2.75 -11.14
N GLN A 6 -2.37 -3.55 -11.62
CA GLN A 6 -1.69 -3.27 -12.87
C GLN A 6 -2.48 -3.87 -14.04
N PHE A 7 -2.63 -3.12 -15.13
CA PHE A 7 -3.31 -3.58 -16.35
C PHE A 7 -2.69 -2.94 -17.59
N ASP A 8 -2.98 -3.51 -18.76
CA ASP A 8 -2.42 -3.11 -20.07
C ASP A 8 -3.47 -2.58 -21.06
N ALA A 9 -4.76 -2.61 -20.69
CA ALA A 9 -5.81 -1.96 -21.46
C ALA A 9 -5.53 -0.46 -21.59
N ALA A 10 -5.45 0.02 -22.83
CA ALA A 10 -5.02 1.37 -23.13
C ALA A 10 -5.88 2.44 -22.42
N VAL A 11 -5.22 3.36 -21.71
CA VAL A 11 -5.85 4.55 -21.14
C VAL A 11 -5.07 5.81 -21.53
N ASN A 12 -5.80 6.90 -21.74
CA ASN A 12 -5.27 8.22 -22.10
C ASN A 12 -5.58 9.25 -21.00
N PHE A 13 -5.05 10.46 -21.15
CA PHE A 13 -5.48 11.60 -20.35
C PHE A 13 -7.01 11.74 -20.36
N GLY A 14 -7.59 11.98 -19.18
CA GLY A 14 -9.03 12.06 -18.99
C GLY A 14 -9.68 10.76 -18.48
N ASN A 15 -8.98 9.62 -18.53
CA ASN A 15 -9.51 8.36 -17.97
C ASN A 15 -9.30 8.21 -16.46
N SER A 16 -8.57 9.14 -15.81
CA SER A 16 -8.44 9.15 -14.35
C SER A 16 -9.81 9.29 -13.69
N GLY A 17 -10.16 8.37 -12.79
CA GLY A 17 -11.46 8.30 -12.13
C GLY A 17 -12.47 7.37 -12.80
N CYS A 18 -12.21 6.89 -14.02
CA CYS A 18 -13.09 5.94 -14.70
C CYS A 18 -13.01 4.53 -14.06
N PRO A 19 -14.10 3.75 -14.13
CA PRO A 19 -14.09 2.36 -13.65
C PRO A 19 -13.24 1.46 -14.54
N LEU A 20 -12.49 0.57 -13.91
CA LEU A 20 -11.90 -0.61 -14.55
C LEU A 20 -12.88 -1.78 -14.38
N LEU A 21 -13.28 -2.41 -15.48
CA LEU A 21 -14.29 -3.48 -15.51
C LEU A 21 -13.65 -4.84 -15.84
N ASN A 22 -14.20 -5.92 -15.30
CA ASN A 22 -13.91 -7.28 -15.77
C ASN A 22 -14.81 -7.65 -16.98
N SER A 23 -14.64 -8.87 -17.51
CA SER A 23 -15.42 -9.37 -18.66
C SER A 23 -16.92 -9.52 -18.42
N GLU A 24 -17.35 -9.51 -17.15
CA GLU A 24 -18.76 -9.59 -16.75
C GLU A 24 -19.38 -8.19 -16.55
N GLY A 25 -18.60 -7.12 -16.72
CA GLY A 25 -19.04 -5.74 -16.52
C GLY A 25 -19.01 -5.28 -15.06
N GLU A 26 -18.37 -6.02 -14.16
CA GLU A 26 -18.23 -5.65 -12.76
C GLU A 26 -17.05 -4.70 -12.53
N VAL A 27 -17.22 -3.73 -11.63
CA VAL A 27 -16.15 -2.78 -11.27
C VAL A 27 -15.11 -3.45 -10.38
N ILE A 28 -13.91 -3.64 -10.93
CA ILE A 28 -12.75 -4.19 -10.20
C ILE A 28 -11.79 -3.11 -9.71
N GLY A 29 -11.86 -1.89 -10.24
CA GLY A 29 -11.06 -0.77 -9.75
C GLY A 29 -11.42 0.59 -10.34
N MET A 30 -10.64 1.61 -10.00
CA MET A 30 -10.71 2.96 -10.54
C MET A 30 -9.33 3.38 -11.04
N VAL A 31 -9.24 3.79 -12.30
CA VAL A 31 -7.99 4.19 -12.94
C VAL A 31 -7.45 5.46 -12.26
N ILE A 32 -6.18 5.45 -11.84
CA ILE A 32 -5.57 6.59 -11.14
C ILE A 32 -4.33 7.15 -11.81
N ALA A 33 -3.56 6.33 -12.50
CA ALA A 33 -2.27 6.75 -13.02
C ALA A 33 -1.79 5.88 -14.17
N ARG A 34 -0.97 6.51 -15.00
CA ARG A 34 -0.04 5.90 -15.95
C ARG A 34 1.39 6.22 -15.49
N ILE A 35 2.36 5.37 -15.81
CA ILE A 35 3.78 5.75 -15.75
C ILE A 35 4.14 6.26 -17.16
N GLU A 36 4.67 7.47 -17.31
CA GLU A 36 5.15 7.95 -18.64
C GLU A 36 6.39 8.84 -18.53
N PRO A 37 7.25 8.79 -19.56
CA PRO A 37 7.46 10.03 -20.31
C PRO A 37 7.29 10.00 -21.83
N ASN A 38 7.40 8.87 -22.57
CA ASN A 38 7.57 8.95 -24.04
C ASN A 38 6.75 8.02 -24.95
N GLU A 39 6.17 6.90 -24.51
CA GLU A 39 5.28 6.08 -25.34
C GLU A 39 4.49 5.15 -24.41
N GLY A 40 3.31 4.70 -24.84
CA GLY A 40 2.43 3.87 -24.01
C GLY A 40 3.04 2.50 -23.73
N ASP A 41 3.84 2.38 -22.67
CA ASP A 41 4.51 1.14 -22.23
C ASP A 41 3.55 0.00 -21.85
N GLY A 42 2.23 0.20 -21.96
CA GLY A 42 1.21 -0.81 -21.64
C GLY A 42 1.10 -1.09 -20.14
N ILE A 43 1.53 -0.15 -19.29
CA ILE A 43 1.51 -0.31 -17.83
C ILE A 43 0.68 0.82 -17.20
N TYR A 44 -0.50 0.44 -16.72
CA TYR A 44 -1.45 1.35 -16.10
C TYR A 44 -1.85 0.85 -14.72
N TYR A 45 -2.34 1.76 -13.87
CA TYR A 45 -2.67 1.46 -12.49
C TYR A 45 -4.07 1.91 -12.09
N ALA A 46 -4.77 1.02 -11.39
CA ALA A 46 -6.05 1.28 -10.78
C ALA A 46 -6.03 0.97 -9.27
N VAL A 47 -6.80 1.74 -8.50
CA VAL A 47 -7.11 1.42 -7.10
C VAL A 47 -8.20 0.36 -7.08
N SER A 48 -8.04 -0.71 -6.29
CA SER A 48 -9.02 -1.81 -6.25
C SER A 48 -10.39 -1.36 -5.73
N SER A 49 -11.45 -1.98 -6.25
CA SER A 49 -12.82 -1.70 -5.83
C SER A 49 -13.06 -1.98 -4.34
N ASN A 50 -12.36 -2.95 -3.75
CA ASN A 50 -12.41 -3.21 -2.30
C ASN A 50 -11.89 -2.02 -1.48
N LYS A 51 -10.77 -1.40 -1.90
CA LYS A 51 -10.25 -0.20 -1.24
C LYS A 51 -11.19 0.98 -1.41
N LEU A 52 -11.76 1.14 -2.62
CA LEU A 52 -12.76 2.17 -2.88
C LEU A 52 -13.97 2.01 -1.96
N LYS A 53 -14.61 0.83 -1.92
CA LYS A 53 -15.79 0.57 -1.06
C LYS A 53 -15.53 0.94 0.40
N ARG A 54 -14.38 0.57 0.96
CA ARG A 54 -14.01 0.88 2.35
C ARG A 54 -13.88 2.38 2.58
N VAL A 55 -13.17 3.07 1.69
CA VAL A 55 -12.88 4.51 1.85
C VAL A 55 -14.13 5.35 1.57
N THR A 56 -14.86 5.07 0.49
CA THR A 56 -16.05 5.85 0.12
C THR A 56 -17.18 5.69 1.11
N ALA A 57 -17.37 4.52 1.73
CA ALA A 57 -18.35 4.34 2.79
C ALA A 57 -18.12 5.32 3.96
N SER A 58 -16.86 5.51 4.36
CA SER A 58 -16.50 6.46 5.42
C SER A 58 -16.67 7.91 4.96
N LEU A 59 -16.18 8.24 3.76
CA LEU A 59 -16.31 9.60 3.21
C LEU A 59 -17.78 10.03 3.05
N ILE A 60 -18.67 9.12 2.65
CA ILE A 60 -20.11 9.39 2.54
C ILE A 60 -20.74 9.57 3.92
N ALA A 61 -20.37 8.74 4.90
CA ALA A 61 -20.98 8.76 6.22
C ALA A 61 -20.55 9.95 7.09
N GLN A 62 -19.26 10.31 7.06
CA GLN A 62 -18.68 11.30 7.99
C GLN A 62 -17.81 12.38 7.31
N GLY A 63 -17.65 12.36 5.97
CA GLY A 63 -16.84 13.34 5.24
C GLY A 63 -15.33 13.16 5.35
N SER A 64 -14.86 12.17 6.12
CA SER A 64 -13.44 11.84 6.32
C SER A 64 -13.20 10.33 6.28
N PHE A 65 -11.95 9.93 6.09
CA PHE A 65 -11.50 8.55 6.26
C PHE A 65 -10.36 8.54 7.28
N ASP A 66 -10.59 7.92 8.43
CA ASP A 66 -9.58 7.76 9.46
C ASP A 66 -8.58 6.70 9.00
N TYR A 67 -7.43 7.17 8.49
CA TYR A 67 -6.40 6.27 7.99
C TYR A 67 -5.65 5.64 9.17
N PRO A 68 -5.68 4.29 9.34
CA PRO A 68 -5.00 3.65 10.45
C PRO A 68 -3.50 3.95 10.42
N TRP A 69 -2.98 4.37 11.56
CA TRP A 69 -1.60 4.73 11.73
C TRP A 69 -1.13 4.25 13.10
N ILE A 70 -0.04 3.46 13.12
CA ILE A 70 0.50 2.86 14.34
C ILE A 70 1.71 3.61 14.88
N GLY A 71 2.32 4.51 14.09
CA GLY A 71 3.45 5.34 14.52
C GLY A 71 4.82 4.67 14.53
N VAL A 72 5.08 3.80 13.54
CA VAL A 72 6.42 3.24 13.30
C VAL A 72 7.01 3.74 11.99
N GLY A 73 8.30 4.08 12.02
CA GLY A 73 9.15 4.17 10.84
C GLY A 73 9.75 2.81 10.53
N ILE A 74 9.53 2.31 9.32
CA ILE A 74 9.90 0.95 8.93
C ILE A 74 10.87 0.90 7.75
N ALA A 75 11.72 -0.12 7.75
CA ALA A 75 12.64 -0.41 6.66
C ALA A 75 12.62 -1.90 6.29
N ASN A 76 12.85 -2.20 5.01
CA ASN A 76 13.04 -3.58 4.57
C ASN A 76 14.38 -4.12 5.10
N LEU A 77 14.41 -5.41 5.45
CA LEU A 77 15.66 -6.10 5.73
C LEU A 77 16.46 -6.28 4.44
N THR A 78 17.71 -5.85 4.44
CA THR A 78 18.64 -6.11 3.33
C THR A 78 19.44 -7.39 3.58
N PRO A 79 19.91 -8.09 2.53
CA PRO A 79 20.77 -9.27 2.71
C PRO A 79 22.02 -8.99 3.56
N GLN A 80 22.58 -7.78 3.44
CA GLN A 80 23.73 -7.37 4.25
C GLN A 80 23.37 -7.23 5.73
N MET A 81 22.20 -6.68 6.06
CA MET A 81 21.72 -6.60 7.44
C MET A 81 21.46 -7.98 8.04
N VAL A 82 20.92 -8.90 7.24
CA VAL A 82 20.69 -10.29 7.67
C VAL A 82 22.01 -10.97 8.03
N GLN A 83 23.05 -10.80 7.21
CA GLN A 83 24.38 -11.37 7.48
C GLN A 83 25.04 -10.75 8.71
N THR A 84 25.02 -9.42 8.86
CA THR A 84 25.69 -8.74 9.98
C THR A 84 24.99 -8.95 11.32
N ARG A 85 23.67 -9.16 11.31
CA ARG A 85 22.85 -9.41 12.50
C ARG A 85 22.58 -10.90 12.76
N ALA A 86 23.16 -11.80 11.96
CA ALA A 86 22.95 -13.25 12.04
C ALA A 86 21.46 -13.67 12.03
N LEU A 87 20.65 -12.99 11.21
CA LEU A 87 19.24 -13.32 11.02
C LEU A 87 19.10 -14.50 10.04
N GLU A 88 18.06 -15.31 10.20
CA GLU A 88 17.83 -16.48 9.34
C GLU A 88 17.15 -16.15 8.00
N THR A 89 16.52 -14.97 7.90
CA THR A 89 15.70 -14.61 6.74
C THR A 89 15.69 -13.11 6.49
N THR A 90 15.47 -12.74 5.22
CA THR A 90 15.13 -11.37 4.81
C THR A 90 13.63 -11.07 4.93
N ASN A 91 12.83 -12.05 5.34
CA ASN A 91 11.40 -11.86 5.57
C ASN A 91 11.19 -11.09 6.86
N GLY A 92 10.37 -10.05 6.80
CA GLY A 92 10.06 -9.18 7.92
C GLY A 92 10.43 -7.73 7.65
N ILE A 93 10.02 -6.87 8.57
CA ILE A 93 10.20 -5.42 8.47
C ILE A 93 10.89 -4.93 9.74
N LEU A 94 11.99 -4.20 9.58
CA LEU A 94 12.73 -3.59 10.69
C LEU A 94 12.03 -2.32 11.15
N VAL A 95 11.86 -2.18 12.46
CA VAL A 95 11.43 -0.94 13.11
C VAL A 95 12.66 -0.04 13.30
N GLY A 96 12.72 1.06 12.56
CA GLY A 96 13.80 2.04 12.63
C GLY A 96 13.49 3.27 13.49
N GLU A 97 12.21 3.55 13.71
CA GLU A 97 11.74 4.69 14.49
C GLU A 97 10.38 4.38 15.13
N ILE A 98 10.17 4.90 16.33
CA ILE A 98 8.86 4.90 16.99
C ILE A 98 8.52 6.33 17.38
N LEU A 99 7.34 6.78 16.96
CA LEU A 99 6.87 8.10 17.36
C LEU A 99 6.37 8.06 18.81
N ALA A 100 6.75 9.07 19.59
CA ALA A 100 6.27 9.24 20.95
C ALA A 100 4.74 9.37 20.98
N GLU A 101 4.12 8.83 22.05
CA GLU A 101 2.66 8.85 22.24
C GLU A 101 1.86 8.17 21.11
N SER A 102 2.51 7.29 20.33
CA SER A 102 1.87 6.50 19.28
C SER A 102 1.29 5.18 19.80
N PRO A 103 0.36 4.54 19.05
CA PRO A 103 -0.10 3.19 19.37
C PRO A 103 1.03 2.17 19.51
N ALA A 104 2.09 2.26 18.69
CA ALA A 104 3.26 1.39 18.79
C ALA A 104 4.05 1.61 20.08
N SER A 105 4.24 2.87 20.49
CA SER A 105 4.88 3.19 21.77
C SER A 105 4.07 2.65 22.95
N ALA A 106 2.74 2.80 22.92
CA ALA A 106 1.86 2.26 23.96
C ALA A 106 1.82 0.72 23.98
N ALA A 107 2.03 0.07 22.84
CA ALA A 107 2.10 -1.38 22.70
C ALA A 107 3.45 -1.98 23.11
N GLY A 108 4.47 -1.14 23.39
CA GLY A 108 5.80 -1.59 23.77
C GLY A 108 6.65 -2.14 22.62
N ILE A 109 6.34 -1.75 21.38
CA ILE A 109 7.25 -1.98 20.23
C ILE A 109 8.50 -1.15 20.46
N GLU A 110 9.68 -1.68 20.12
CA GLU A 110 10.98 -1.03 20.28
C GLU A 110 11.72 -0.85 18.94
N VAL A 111 12.65 0.12 18.91
CA VAL A 111 13.57 0.26 17.76
C VAL A 111 14.44 -1.00 17.71
N ASP A 112 14.75 -1.44 16.50
CA ASP A 112 15.42 -2.72 16.19
C ASP A 112 14.52 -3.98 16.30
N ASP A 113 13.24 -3.85 16.66
CA ASP A 113 12.28 -4.95 16.48
C ASP A 113 12.13 -5.34 15.01
N ILE A 114 11.87 -6.63 14.76
CA ILE A 114 11.57 -7.18 13.44
C ILE A 114 10.14 -7.71 13.45
N ILE A 115 9.27 -7.04 12.71
CA ILE A 115 7.87 -7.45 12.53
C ILE A 115 7.83 -8.57 11.50
N MET A 116 7.42 -9.77 11.92
CA MET A 116 7.40 -10.96 11.06
C MET A 116 6.05 -11.20 10.36
N ALA A 117 4.93 -10.81 10.98
CA ALA A 117 3.58 -11.04 10.47
C ALA A 117 2.60 -9.98 10.96
N PHE A 118 1.48 -9.82 10.25
CA PHE A 118 0.34 -8.99 10.63
C PHE A 118 -0.94 -9.76 10.34
N ASP A 119 -1.82 -9.90 11.35
CA ASP A 119 -3.08 -10.66 11.29
C ASP A 119 -2.97 -12.15 10.89
N GLY A 120 -1.77 -12.75 10.96
CA GLY A 120 -1.55 -14.19 10.73
C GLY A 120 -1.10 -14.53 9.33
#